data_AF-Q6ZYB6-F1
#
_entry.id   AF-Q6ZYB6-F1
#
_cell.length_a   1.000
_cell.length_b   1.000
_cell.length_c   1.000
_cell.angle_alpha   90.00
_cell.angle_beta   90.00
_cell.angle_gamma   90.00
#
_symmetry.space_group_name_H-M   'P 1'
#
loop_
_entity.id
_entity.type
_entity.pdbx_description
1 polymer ?
#
loop_
_entity_poly.entity_id
_entity_poly.type
_entity_poly.pdbx_seq_one_letter_code
_entity_poly.pdbx_strand_id
1 'polypeptide(L)'
;YEQELDHANELPNGPIKENKVKELGVALKKLSISVLDKQKLTEKFNKVDKSIKDHQKSIQKEESKKTLDVVKKWLDEGDDNNKSEFLVAHIPINANAKAITEAFNLVKKQDKTKSLYLLTGQNDKVAHGCYVSDEAIAKGVDA
;
A
#
# COMPACT_ATOMS: atom_id res chain seq x y z
N TYR A 1 -29.84 -11.51 -2.61
CA TYR A 1 -28.83 -10.86 -1.73
C TYR A 1 -27.96 -11.85 -0.99
N GLU A 2 -28.50 -12.88 -0.29
CA GLU A 2 -27.64 -13.90 0.35
C GLU A 2 -26.80 -14.69 -0.65
N GLN A 3 -27.41 -15.24 -1.70
CA GLN A 3 -26.67 -15.96 -2.74
C GLN A 3 -25.62 -15.10 -3.47
N GLU A 4 -25.88 -13.80 -3.64
CA GLU A 4 -24.90 -12.90 -4.25
C GLU A 4 -23.73 -12.58 -3.31
N LEU A 5 -23.96 -12.55 -2.00
CA LEU A 5 -22.92 -12.42 -0.98
C LEU A 5 -22.05 -13.67 -0.90
N ASP A 6 -22.67 -14.86 -0.94
CA ASP A 6 -21.96 -16.14 -0.98
C ASP A 6 -21.13 -16.25 -2.27
N HIS A 7 -21.71 -15.94 -3.43
CA HIS A 7 -20.97 -15.94 -4.70
C HIS A 7 -19.83 -14.92 -4.70
N ALA A 8 -20.05 -13.71 -4.15
CA ALA A 8 -18.98 -12.72 -4.00
C ALA A 8 -17.87 -13.19 -3.06
N ASN A 9 -18.18 -13.99 -2.04
CA ASN A 9 -17.21 -14.54 -1.12
C ASN A 9 -16.31 -15.61 -1.79
N GLU A 10 -16.89 -16.42 -2.68
CA GLU A 10 -16.19 -17.46 -3.45
C GLU A 10 -15.26 -16.90 -4.54
N LEU A 11 -15.49 -15.67 -4.99
CA LEU A 11 -14.61 -15.04 -5.98
C LEU A 11 -13.17 -14.88 -5.44
N PRO A 12 -12.15 -15.02 -6.31
CA PRO A 12 -10.78 -14.72 -5.94
C PRO A 12 -10.60 -13.25 -5.56
N ASN A 13 -9.70 -12.99 -4.62
CA ASN A 13 -9.43 -11.62 -4.17
C ASN A 13 -8.82 -10.82 -5.31
N GLY A 14 -9.52 -9.77 -5.73
CA GLY A 14 -9.12 -8.93 -6.85
C GLY A 14 -10.15 -7.83 -7.11
N PRO A 15 -9.91 -6.98 -8.12
CA PRO A 15 -10.74 -5.80 -8.39
C PRO A 15 -12.20 -6.14 -8.68
N ILE A 16 -12.47 -7.32 -9.25
CA ILE A 16 -13.83 -7.81 -9.53
C ILE A 16 -14.59 -8.06 -8.22
N LYS A 17 -13.98 -8.79 -7.27
CA LYS A 17 -14.57 -9.06 -5.95
C LYS A 17 -14.81 -7.77 -5.18
N GLU A 18 -13.85 -6.85 -5.21
CA GLU A 18 -13.97 -5.54 -4.54
C GLU A 18 -15.12 -4.70 -5.09
N ASN A 19 -15.25 -4.62 -6.41
CA ASN A 19 -16.33 -3.86 -7.04
C ASN A 19 -17.69 -4.48 -6.71
N LYS A 20 -17.82 -5.81 -6.85
CA LYS A 20 -19.07 -6.52 -6.54
C LYS A 20 -19.46 -6.36 -5.07
N VAL A 21 -18.50 -6.44 -4.14
CA VAL A 21 -18.76 -6.20 -2.72
C VAL A 21 -19.15 -4.75 -2.48
N LYS A 22 -18.47 -3.75 -3.06
CA LYS A 22 -18.90 -2.35 -2.93
C LYS A 22 -20.33 -2.11 -3.44
N GLU A 23 -20.69 -2.66 -4.59
CA GLU A 23 -22.04 -2.60 -5.13
C GLU A 23 -23.07 -3.23 -4.19
N LEU A 24 -22.78 -4.44 -3.68
CA LEU A 24 -23.62 -5.11 -2.69
C LEU A 24 -23.75 -4.29 -1.40
N GLY A 25 -22.68 -3.64 -0.96
CA GLY A 25 -22.71 -2.75 0.21
C GLY A 25 -23.64 -1.55 0.02
N VAL A 26 -23.66 -0.94 -1.17
CA VAL A 26 -24.59 0.14 -1.50
C VAL A 26 -26.02 -0.38 -1.61
N ALA A 27 -26.23 -1.54 -2.26
CA ALA A 27 -27.53 -2.17 -2.38
C ALA A 27 -28.13 -2.53 -1.01
N LEU A 28 -27.33 -3.13 -0.12
CA LEU A 28 -27.71 -3.46 1.26
C LEU A 28 -28.14 -2.23 2.06
N LYS A 29 -27.46 -1.10 1.89
CA LYS A 29 -27.87 0.16 2.54
C LYS A 29 -29.24 0.63 2.07
N LYS A 30 -29.51 0.53 0.76
CA LYS A 30 -30.77 0.95 0.12
C LYS A 30 -31.93 -0.04 0.31
N LEU A 31 -31.67 -1.27 0.75
CA LEU A 31 -32.73 -2.25 1.04
C LEU A 31 -33.62 -1.77 2.20
N SER A 32 -34.92 -1.71 1.93
CA SER A 32 -35.98 -1.58 2.92
C SER A 32 -36.60 -2.94 3.20
N ILE A 33 -36.02 -3.68 4.16
CA ILE A 33 -36.50 -4.98 4.64
C ILE A 33 -36.54 -4.98 6.17
N SER A 34 -37.05 -6.07 6.75
CA SER A 34 -37.01 -6.32 8.19
C SER A 34 -35.61 -6.08 8.76
N VAL A 35 -35.55 -5.42 9.92
CA VAL A 35 -34.29 -5.06 10.59
C VAL A 35 -33.43 -6.30 10.87
N LEU A 36 -34.06 -7.41 11.25
CA LEU A 36 -33.39 -8.68 11.56
C LEU A 36 -32.69 -9.28 10.32
N ASP A 37 -33.35 -9.26 9.17
CA ASP A 37 -32.78 -9.79 7.92
C ASP A 37 -31.69 -8.87 7.37
N LYS A 38 -31.87 -7.55 7.51
CA LYS A 38 -30.85 -6.56 7.16
C LYS A 38 -29.58 -6.74 8.01
N GLN A 39 -29.72 -7.04 9.30
CA GLN A 39 -28.59 -7.32 10.18
C GLN A 39 -27.83 -8.57 9.74
N LYS A 40 -28.51 -9.70 9.50
CA LYS A 40 -27.86 -10.95 9.02
C LYS A 40 -27.06 -10.73 7.73
N LEU A 41 -27.66 -10.03 6.76
CA LEU A 41 -26.99 -9.70 5.50
C LEU A 41 -25.78 -8.78 5.70
N THR A 42 -25.90 -7.80 6.60
CA THR A 42 -24.80 -6.88 6.93
C THR A 42 -23.65 -7.63 7.61
N GLU A 43 -23.94 -8.58 8.50
CA GLU A 43 -22.91 -9.41 9.13
C GLU A 43 -22.15 -10.27 8.12
N LYS A 44 -22.87 -10.91 7.18
CA LYS A 44 -22.25 -11.65 6.07
C LYS A 44 -21.38 -10.72 5.21
N PHE A 45 -21.91 -9.56 4.84
CA PHE A 45 -21.18 -8.54 4.08
C PHE A 45 -19.89 -8.11 4.78
N ASN A 46 -19.95 -7.82 6.08
CA ASN A 46 -18.79 -7.42 6.86
C ASN A 46 -17.70 -8.51 6.90
N LYS A 47 -18.07 -9.80 6.88
CA LYS A 47 -17.09 -10.90 6.79
C LYS A 47 -16.35 -10.89 5.46
N VAL A 48 -17.05 -10.71 4.34
CA VAL A 48 -16.44 -10.66 3.01
C VAL A 48 -15.57 -9.40 2.85
N ASP A 49 -16.08 -8.24 3.25
CA ASP A 49 -15.35 -6.97 3.25
C ASP A 49 -14.08 -7.04 4.11
N LYS A 50 -14.15 -7.70 5.28
CA LYS A 50 -12.99 -7.95 6.12
C LYS A 50 -11.95 -8.82 5.42
N SER A 51 -12.35 -9.91 4.78
CA SER A 51 -11.43 -10.79 4.03
C SER A 51 -10.67 -10.03 2.94
N ILE A 52 -11.37 -9.17 2.19
CA ILE A 52 -10.75 -8.29 1.18
C ILE A 52 -9.74 -7.34 1.83
N LYS A 53 -10.12 -6.67 2.92
CA LYS A 53 -9.25 -5.73 3.63
C LYS A 53 -8.01 -6.40 4.20
N ASP A 54 -8.14 -7.62 4.72
CA ASP A 54 -7.00 -8.40 5.22
C ASP A 54 -6.05 -8.79 4.07
N HIS A 55 -6.59 -9.18 2.91
CA HIS A 55 -5.78 -9.45 1.72
C HIS A 55 -5.02 -8.20 1.24
N GLN A 56 -5.70 -7.05 1.14
CA GLN A 56 -5.05 -5.79 0.77
C GLN A 56 -3.96 -5.37 1.76
N LYS A 57 -4.19 -5.56 3.07
CA LYS A 57 -3.18 -5.32 4.10
C LYS A 57 -1.98 -6.25 3.95
N SER A 58 -2.19 -7.52 3.57
CA SER A 58 -1.11 -8.46 3.31
C SER A 58 -0.26 -7.99 2.15
N ILE A 59 -0.88 -7.62 1.02
CA ILE A 59 -0.19 -7.05 -0.14
C ILE A 59 0.61 -5.81 0.27
N GLN A 60 -0.03 -4.85 0.96
CA GLN A 60 0.66 -3.62 1.40
C GLN A 60 1.87 -3.90 2.28
N LYS A 61 1.81 -4.93 3.15
CA LYS A 61 2.96 -5.34 3.97
C LYS A 61 4.08 -5.94 3.13
N GLU A 62 3.75 -6.78 2.14
CA GLU A 62 4.74 -7.35 1.22
C GLU A 62 5.38 -6.26 0.35
N GLU A 63 4.59 -5.30 -0.12
CA GLU A 63 5.06 -4.14 -0.87
C GLU A 63 5.97 -3.24 -0.02
N SER A 64 5.60 -2.94 1.23
CA SER A 64 6.46 -2.25 2.19
C SER A 64 7.76 -3.01 2.40
N LYS A 65 7.71 -4.35 2.55
CA LYS A 65 8.90 -5.17 2.72
C LYS A 65 9.81 -5.11 1.49
N LYS A 66 9.28 -5.22 0.27
CA LYS A 66 10.05 -5.08 -0.97
C LYS A 66 10.73 -3.71 -1.05
N THR A 67 10.00 -2.66 -0.69
CA THR A 67 10.52 -1.29 -0.69
C THR A 67 11.68 -1.13 0.29
N LEU A 68 11.50 -1.63 1.51
CA LEU A 68 12.54 -1.63 2.54
C LEU A 68 13.75 -2.48 2.13
N ASP A 69 13.54 -3.62 1.47
CA ASP A 69 14.62 -4.50 1.03
C ASP A 69 15.52 -3.83 -0.02
N VAL A 70 14.93 -3.15 -1.01
CA VAL A 70 15.68 -2.36 -2.00
C VAL A 70 16.51 -1.27 -1.33
N VAL A 71 15.92 -0.54 -0.37
CA VAL A 71 16.59 0.55 0.34
C VAL A 71 17.68 0.02 1.27
N LYS A 72 17.43 -1.06 2.00
CA LYS A 72 18.45 -1.73 2.81
C LYS A 72 19.61 -2.20 1.96
N LYS A 73 19.33 -2.92 0.88
CA LYS A 73 20.34 -3.41 -0.04
C LYS A 73 21.20 -2.27 -0.56
N TRP A 74 20.61 -1.13 -0.94
CA TRP A 74 21.38 0.05 -1.32
C TRP A 74 22.22 0.65 -0.18
N LEU A 75 21.69 0.70 1.04
CA LEU A 75 22.43 1.16 2.22
C LEU A 75 23.60 0.22 2.57
N ASP A 76 23.41 -1.09 2.44
CA ASP A 76 24.42 -2.13 2.70
C ASP A 76 25.47 -2.22 1.56
N GLU A 77 25.08 -2.12 0.28
CA GLU A 77 25.99 -2.12 -0.88
C GLU A 77 26.82 -0.83 -1.00
N GLY A 78 26.37 0.26 -0.36
CA GLY A 78 27.08 1.54 -0.32
C GLY A 78 28.40 1.52 0.46
N ASP A 79 28.72 0.42 1.16
CA ASP A 79 29.96 0.24 1.91
C ASP A 79 31.16 -0.13 1.00
N ASP A 80 30.90 -0.72 -0.18
CA ASP A 80 31.93 -1.44 -0.96
C ASP A 80 32.20 -0.84 -2.36
N ASN A 81 32.49 0.48 -2.43
CA ASN A 81 33.09 1.22 -3.58
C ASN A 81 32.24 2.22 -4.37
N ASN A 82 31.02 2.61 -3.96
CA ASN A 82 30.40 3.83 -4.51
C ASN A 82 29.37 4.45 -3.56
N LYS A 83 29.82 5.45 -2.78
CA LYS A 83 28.98 6.27 -1.89
C LYS A 83 28.02 7.13 -2.72
N SER A 84 26.99 6.53 -3.29
CA SER A 84 25.91 7.32 -3.88
C SER A 84 25.24 8.09 -2.75
N GLU A 85 25.41 9.42 -2.74
CA GLU A 85 24.78 10.33 -1.77
C GLU A 85 23.25 10.34 -1.91
N PHE A 86 22.73 9.83 -3.03
CA PHE A 86 21.31 9.74 -3.33
C PHE A 86 20.95 8.42 -4.02
N LEU A 87 19.73 7.93 -3.77
CA LEU A 87 19.12 6.81 -4.50
C LEU A 87 17.83 7.28 -5.16
N VAL A 88 17.69 6.98 -6.45
CA VAL A 88 16.43 7.11 -7.18
C VAL A 88 16.00 5.72 -7.61
N ALA A 89 14.88 5.22 -7.08
CA ALA A 89 14.39 3.89 -7.40
C ALA A 89 12.89 3.89 -7.71
N HIS A 90 12.52 3.21 -8.80
CA HIS A 90 11.15 2.86 -9.10
C HIS A 90 10.89 1.43 -8.63
N ILE A 91 9.87 1.27 -7.79
CA ILE A 91 9.47 0.00 -7.21
C ILE A 91 8.13 -0.39 -7.84
N PRO A 92 8.06 -1.53 -8.56
CA PRO A 92 6.89 -1.96 -9.32
C PRO A 92 5.81 -2.56 -8.40
N ILE A 93 5.39 -1.79 -7.41
CA ILE A 93 4.31 -2.08 -6.47
C ILE A 93 3.13 -1.12 -6.73
N ASN A 94 2.01 -1.31 -6.05
CA ASN A 94 0.94 -0.31 -6.08
C ASN A 94 1.44 1.03 -5.52
N ALA A 95 0.72 2.11 -5.86
CA ALA A 95 0.97 3.44 -5.30
C ALA A 95 0.77 3.41 -3.77
N ASN A 96 1.86 3.17 -3.04
CA ASN A 96 1.85 2.93 -1.60
C ASN A 96 2.77 3.93 -0.91
N ALA A 97 2.21 5.10 -0.60
CA ALA A 97 2.94 6.15 0.11
C ALA A 97 3.44 5.71 1.50
N LYS A 98 2.80 4.72 2.13
CA LYS A 98 3.24 4.21 3.43
C LYS A 98 4.58 3.48 3.33
N ALA A 99 4.74 2.64 2.30
CA ALA A 99 6.00 1.95 2.03
C ALA A 99 7.16 2.95 1.82
N ILE A 100 6.90 4.07 1.14
CA ILE A 100 7.84 5.17 0.94
C ILE A 100 8.23 5.81 2.28
N THR A 101 7.26 6.17 3.12
CA THR A 101 7.53 6.77 4.44
C THR A 101 8.32 5.81 5.34
N GLU A 102 8.02 4.51 5.30
CA GLU A 102 8.79 3.50 6.05
C GLU A 102 10.24 3.43 5.58
N ALA A 103 10.48 3.50 4.27
CA ALA A 103 11.84 3.60 3.71
C ALA A 103 12.58 4.87 4.14
N PHE A 104 11.92 6.03 4.18
CA PHE A 104 12.54 7.25 4.70
C PHE A 104 12.95 7.13 6.16
N ASN A 105 12.09 6.51 6.98
CA ASN A 105 12.40 6.29 8.39
C ASN A 105 13.59 5.32 8.57
N LEU A 106 13.73 4.34 7.67
CA LEU A 106 14.90 3.45 7.66
C LEU A 106 16.18 4.24 7.34
N VAL A 107 16.19 5.04 6.27
CA VAL A 107 17.35 5.88 5.90
C VAL A 107 17.68 6.84 7.04
N LYS A 108 16.69 7.57 7.59
CA LYS A 108 16.87 8.44 8.76
C LYS A 108 17.48 7.75 9.97
N LYS A 109 17.27 6.44 10.13
CA LYS A 109 17.78 5.66 11.25
C LYS A 109 19.20 5.13 10.98
N GLN A 110 19.47 4.67 9.77
CA GLN A 110 20.76 4.07 9.41
C GLN A 110 21.78 5.11 8.95
N ASP A 111 21.39 6.00 8.03
CA ASP A 111 22.29 6.98 7.45
C ASP A 111 21.54 8.26 7.03
N LYS A 112 21.62 9.29 7.88
CA LYS A 112 20.96 10.57 7.67
C LYS A 112 21.62 11.45 6.62
N THR A 113 22.84 11.09 6.19
CA THR A 113 23.62 11.88 5.22
C THR A 113 23.15 11.64 3.79
N LYS A 114 22.43 10.54 3.57
CA LYS A 114 21.96 10.08 2.27
C LYS A 114 20.54 10.57 1.96
N SER A 115 20.30 10.89 0.69
CA SER A 115 19.00 11.29 0.15
C SER A 115 18.32 10.12 -0.58
N LEU A 116 17.00 10.07 -0.60
CA LEU A 116 16.21 9.00 -1.20
C LEU A 116 15.01 9.56 -1.98
N TYR A 117 14.90 9.17 -3.25
CA TYR A 117 13.72 9.42 -4.07
C TYR A 117 13.12 8.09 -4.50
N LEU A 118 11.87 7.83 -4.07
CA LEU A 118 11.17 6.59 -4.40
C LEU A 118 9.94 6.89 -5.25
N LEU A 119 9.76 6.09 -6.28
CA LEU A 119 8.53 6.01 -7.05
C LEU A 119 7.91 4.64 -6.84
N THR A 120 6.64 4.60 -6.46
CA THR A 120 5.84 3.38 -6.31
C THR A 120 4.61 3.51 -7.18
N GLY A 121 4.30 2.50 -7.96
CA GLY A 121 3.18 2.55 -8.89
C GLY A 121 3.45 1.73 -10.13
N GLN A 122 2.38 1.35 -10.82
CA GLN A 122 2.44 0.63 -12.08
C GLN A 122 1.94 1.51 -13.23
N ASN A 123 0.63 1.52 -13.49
CA ASN A 123 0.08 2.15 -14.71
C ASN A 123 -0.85 3.32 -14.43
N ASP A 124 -1.83 3.20 -13.53
CA ASP A 124 -2.86 4.22 -13.34
C ASP A 124 -2.58 5.21 -12.21
N LYS A 125 -1.80 4.78 -11.21
CA LYS A 125 -1.48 5.58 -10.04
C LYS A 125 -0.02 5.39 -9.66
N VAL A 126 0.63 6.52 -9.40
CA VAL A 126 2.00 6.58 -8.91
C VAL A 126 2.00 7.42 -7.63
N ALA A 127 2.60 6.88 -6.57
CA ALA A 127 2.99 7.63 -5.40
C ALA A 127 4.51 7.79 -5.45
N HIS A 128 4.97 9.03 -5.37
CA HIS A 128 6.39 9.36 -5.26
C HIS A 128 6.65 10.01 -3.91
N GLY A 129 7.89 9.94 -3.45
CA GLY A 129 8.34 10.73 -2.33
C GLY A 129 9.82 11.04 -2.45
N CYS A 130 10.18 12.21 -1.95
CA CYS A 130 11.54 12.68 -1.81
C CYS A 130 11.89 12.78 -0.34
N TYR A 131 13.05 12.27 0.04
CA TYR A 131 13.71 12.51 1.30
C TYR A 131 15.10 13.08 1.00
N VAL A 132 15.34 14.29 1.45
CA VAL A 132 16.64 14.97 1.30
C VAL A 132 17.32 15.00 2.67
N SER A 133 18.60 14.67 2.70
CA SER A 133 19.41 14.72 3.92
C SER A 133 19.66 16.14 4.38
N ASP A 134 19.86 16.34 5.69
CA ASP A 134 20.16 17.66 6.25
C ASP A 134 21.44 18.28 5.62
N GLU A 135 22.42 17.46 5.25
CA GLU A 135 23.61 17.91 4.51
C GLU A 135 23.30 18.41 3.10
N ALA A 136 22.39 17.75 2.38
CA ALA A 136 21.96 18.21 1.07
C ALA A 136 21.10 19.47 1.17
N ILE A 137 20.25 19.58 2.21
CA ILE A 137 19.51 20.82 2.53
C ILE A 137 20.48 21.97 2.81
N ALA A 138 21.54 21.73 3.58
CA ALA A 138 22.58 22.73 3.85
C ALA A 138 23.33 23.18 2.58
N LYS A 139 23.40 22.33 1.54
CA LYS A 139 23.95 22.66 0.22
C LYS A 139 22.93 23.34 -0.71
N GLY A 140 21.70 23.58 -0.26
CA GLY A 140 20.64 24.28 -1.00
C GLY A 140 19.67 23.37 -1.75
N VAL A 141 19.64 22.06 -1.48
CA VAL A 141 18.69 21.11 -2.08
C VAL A 141 17.40 21.07 -1.24
N ASP A 142 16.24 21.25 -1.86
CA ASP A 142 14.93 21.19 -1.20
C ASP A 142 14.07 20.06 -1.81
N ALA A 143 13.17 19.48 -1.02
CA ALA A 143 12.48 18.20 -1.29
C ALA A 143 11.03 18.34 -1.76
#